data_AF-A0A397FRQ3-F1
#
_entry.id   AF-A0A397FRQ3-F1
#
_cell.length_a   1.000
_cell.length_b   1.000
_cell.length_c   1.000
_cell.angle_alpha   90.00
_cell.angle_beta   90.00
_cell.angle_gamma   90.00
#
_symmetry.space_group_name_H-M   'P 1'
#
loop_
_entity.id
_entity.type
_entity.pdbx_description
1 polymer ?
#
loop_
_entity_poly.entity_id
_entity_poly.type
_entity_poly.pdbx_seq_one_letter_code
_entity_poly.pdbx_strand_id
1 'polypeptide(L)'
;MGAMVMVLSMGRRQLTLGSLLGVMVMLLVLGAGFYVAEVQSPPVHGGIDACADFTTCFDCVASTSCGFCPVASLSPPPSVVVDAASSSSTSSSGVCYPGTAAGPAHAACAGGGWSFDACPNTTHAPGYVILAALFVYLACFATGMGPMPWTINAEIYPLSVRSTAISLSTAVNWISNLVVSLTFLSLIQATSTYATFWLYGAVATVGFVYLVYHLPETKGLTLEEIDGVFQVRGGATYEPVATDRTL
;
A
#
# COMPACT_ATOMS: atom_id res chain seq x y z
N MET A 1 -20.35 19.57 -7.09
CA MET A 1 -21.11 19.31 -8.34
C MET A 1 -20.21 19.02 -9.55
N GLY A 2 -19.10 19.75 -9.79
CA GLY A 2 -18.21 19.51 -10.94
C GLY A 2 -17.49 18.14 -11.00
N ALA A 3 -17.02 17.61 -9.86
CA ALA A 3 -16.33 16.31 -9.83
C ALA A 3 -17.27 15.13 -10.16
N MET A 4 -18.53 15.18 -9.72
CA MET A 4 -19.55 14.17 -10.06
C MET A 4 -19.92 14.22 -11.54
N VAL A 5 -19.96 15.39 -12.17
CA VAL A 5 -20.28 15.53 -13.60
C VAL A 5 -19.15 14.98 -14.49
N MET A 6 -17.88 15.17 -14.11
CA MET A 6 -16.75 14.61 -14.85
C MET A 6 -16.75 13.08 -14.79
N VAL A 7 -17.02 12.50 -13.62
CA VAL A 7 -17.18 11.04 -13.41
C VAL A 7 -18.32 10.47 -14.27
N LEU A 8 -19.46 11.17 -14.38
CA LEU A 8 -20.60 10.73 -15.18
C LEU A 8 -20.36 10.85 -16.69
N SER A 9 -19.47 11.76 -17.13
CA SER A 9 -19.08 11.90 -18.54
C SER A 9 -18.11 10.81 -19.00
N MET A 10 -17.24 10.34 -18.10
CA MET A 10 -16.24 9.31 -18.39
C MET A 10 -16.89 7.91 -18.46
N GLY A 11 -16.34 7.04 -19.31
CA GLY A 11 -16.71 5.62 -19.38
C GLY A 11 -16.37 4.88 -18.09
N ARG A 12 -17.10 3.82 -17.74
CA ARG A 12 -16.84 3.04 -16.52
C ARG A 12 -15.49 2.35 -16.59
N ARG A 13 -15.12 1.89 -17.78
CA ARG A 13 -13.79 1.36 -18.07
C ARG A 13 -12.72 2.41 -17.88
N GLN A 14 -12.93 3.61 -18.44
CA GLN A 14 -11.95 4.70 -18.35
C GLN A 14 -11.75 5.20 -16.92
N LEU A 15 -12.82 5.28 -16.13
CA LEU A 15 -12.75 5.66 -14.72
C LEU A 15 -11.98 4.62 -13.89
N THR A 16 -12.25 3.34 -14.13
CA THR A 16 -11.56 2.23 -13.44
C THR A 16 -10.08 2.20 -13.78
N LEU A 17 -9.74 2.28 -15.07
CA LEU A 17 -8.35 2.26 -15.53
C LEU A 17 -7.58 3.52 -15.09
N GLY A 18 -8.19 4.70 -15.18
CA GLY A 18 -7.55 5.95 -14.75
C GLY A 18 -7.29 5.99 -13.25
N SER A 19 -8.25 5.53 -12.43
CA SER A 19 -8.11 5.40 -10.98
C SER A 19 -7.00 4.40 -10.62
N LEU A 20 -6.99 3.23 -11.25
CA LEU A 20 -5.99 2.20 -10.99
C LEU A 20 -4.58 2.61 -11.42
N LEU A 21 -4.46 3.34 -12.53
CA LEU A 21 -3.19 3.96 -12.94
C LEU A 21 -2.70 4.97 -11.89
N GLY A 22 -3.60 5.82 -11.39
CA GLY A 22 -3.28 6.77 -10.31
C GLY A 22 -2.81 6.05 -9.03
N VAL A 23 -3.51 4.98 -8.64
CA VAL A 23 -3.12 4.12 -7.53
C VAL A 23 -1.72 3.53 -7.74
N MET A 24 -1.45 2.98 -8.92
CA MET A 24 -0.14 2.39 -9.25
C MET A 24 0.99 3.42 -9.15
N VAL A 25 0.81 4.61 -9.72
CA VAL A 25 1.80 5.69 -9.65
C VAL A 25 2.02 6.12 -8.19
N MET A 26 0.95 6.28 -7.40
CA MET A 26 1.07 6.70 -6.01
C MET A 26 1.71 5.62 -5.12
N LEU A 27 1.49 4.33 -5.38
CA LEU A 27 2.19 3.26 -4.66
C LEU A 27 3.70 3.29 -4.93
N LEU A 28 4.12 3.61 -6.15
CA LEU A 28 5.53 3.81 -6.48
C LEU A 28 6.11 5.03 -5.79
N VAL A 29 5.36 6.15 -5.75
CA VAL A 29 5.78 7.38 -5.05
C VAL A 29 5.88 7.15 -3.55
N LEU A 30 4.93 6.43 -2.94
CA LEU A 30 4.98 6.05 -1.52
C LEU A 30 6.20 5.19 -1.22
N GLY A 31 6.43 4.13 -2.01
CA GLY A 31 7.61 3.29 -1.85
C GLY A 31 8.91 4.07 -2.02
N ALA A 32 9.01 4.96 -3.01
CA ALA A 32 10.17 5.84 -3.18
C ALA A 32 10.34 6.81 -1.99
N GLY A 33 9.25 7.36 -1.44
CA GLY A 33 9.28 8.22 -0.27
C GLY A 33 9.81 7.50 0.97
N PHE A 34 9.32 6.28 1.22
CA PHE A 34 9.82 5.44 2.32
C PHE A 34 11.28 5.02 2.09
N TYR A 35 11.67 4.69 0.86
CA TYR A 35 13.06 4.36 0.53
C TYR A 35 14.01 5.54 0.81
N VAL A 36 13.63 6.76 0.41
CA VAL A 36 14.40 7.97 0.72
C VAL A 36 14.45 8.23 2.22
N ALA A 37 13.34 8.02 2.94
CA ALA A 37 13.29 8.17 4.39
C ALA A 37 14.24 7.19 5.09
N GLU A 38 14.34 5.96 4.60
CA GLU A 38 15.22 4.93 5.13
C GLU A 38 16.69 5.24 4.84
N VAL A 39 17.06 5.58 3.60
CA VAL A 39 18.44 5.92 3.21
C VAL A 39 18.96 7.18 3.90
N GLN A 40 18.08 8.12 4.24
CA GLN A 40 18.42 9.31 5.02
C GLN A 40 18.45 9.06 6.52
N SER A 41 17.89 7.94 7.01
CA SER A 41 17.88 7.63 8.43
C SER A 41 19.28 7.24 8.91
N PRO A 42 19.63 7.53 10.18
CA PRO A 42 20.94 7.16 10.68
C PRO A 42 21.15 5.64 10.72
N PRO A 43 22.36 5.15 10.41
CA PRO A 43 22.65 3.73 10.43
C PRO A 43 22.68 3.20 11.88
N VAL A 44 22.25 1.95 12.03
CA VAL A 44 22.29 1.19 13.28
C VAL A 44 23.38 0.12 13.18
N HIS A 45 24.28 0.11 14.16
CA HIS A 45 25.43 -0.82 14.21
C HIS A 45 25.27 -1.89 15.29
N GLY A 46 24.07 -2.43 15.40
CA GLY A 46 23.72 -3.52 16.30
C GLY A 46 22.42 -3.27 17.04
N GLY A 47 21.83 -4.35 17.53
CA GLY A 47 20.71 -4.31 18.46
C GLY A 47 20.70 -5.53 19.35
N ILE A 48 19.76 -5.58 20.28
CA ILE A 48 19.61 -6.70 21.21
C ILE A 48 18.26 -7.38 21.05
N ASP A 49 18.22 -8.66 21.38
CA ASP A 49 16.99 -9.47 21.39
C ASP A 49 16.21 -9.34 20.08
N ALA A 50 14.89 -9.05 20.17
CA ALA A 50 14.00 -8.86 19.03
C ALA A 50 14.35 -7.65 18.13
N CYS A 51 15.33 -6.84 18.53
CA CYS A 51 15.77 -5.64 17.81
C CYS A 51 17.16 -5.79 17.18
N ALA A 52 17.74 -7.00 17.16
CA ALA A 52 19.11 -7.26 16.72
C ALA A 52 19.32 -7.16 15.20
N ASP A 53 18.29 -7.46 14.41
CA ASP A 53 18.41 -7.60 12.95
C ASP A 53 18.24 -6.27 12.19
N PHE A 54 17.98 -5.15 12.88
CA PHE A 54 17.77 -3.86 12.25
C PHE A 54 19.09 -3.13 11.94
N THR A 55 19.20 -2.64 10.71
CA THR A 55 20.40 -1.95 10.21
C THR A 55 20.23 -0.45 10.07
N THR A 56 18.99 0.05 10.10
CA THR A 56 18.64 1.46 9.99
C THR A 56 17.79 1.89 11.18
N CYS A 57 17.86 3.18 11.53
CA CYS A 57 16.96 3.73 12.54
C CYS A 57 15.50 3.59 12.11
N PHE A 58 15.21 3.77 10.81
CA PHE A 58 13.85 3.74 10.28
C PHE A 58 13.17 2.38 10.52
N ASP A 59 13.86 1.28 10.25
CA ASP A 59 13.32 -0.06 10.52
C ASP A 59 13.26 -0.37 12.03
N CYS A 60 14.23 0.13 12.79
CA CYS A 60 14.24 -0.03 14.25
C CYS A 60 13.01 0.59 14.92
N VAL A 61 12.66 1.84 14.57
CA VAL A 61 11.49 2.56 15.15
C VAL A 61 10.17 2.14 14.52
N ALA A 62 10.18 1.40 13.41
CA ALA A 62 8.97 0.82 12.82
C ALA A 62 8.43 -0.35 13.65
N SER A 63 9.26 -0.96 14.50
CA SER A 63 8.84 -2.04 15.40
C SER A 63 8.24 -1.48 16.69
N THR A 64 7.06 -1.97 17.08
CA THR A 64 6.32 -1.52 18.27
C THR A 64 7.00 -1.83 19.61
N SER A 65 8.11 -2.57 19.60
CA SER A 65 8.84 -2.98 20.79
C SER A 65 10.28 -2.49 20.81
N CYS A 66 10.72 -1.74 19.81
CA CYS A 66 12.10 -1.32 19.65
C CYS A 66 12.20 0.21 19.53
N GLY A 67 13.39 0.75 19.77
CA GLY A 67 13.67 2.15 19.58
C GLY A 67 15.14 2.42 19.41
N PHE A 68 15.44 3.58 18.84
CA PHE A 68 16.77 4.00 18.46
C PHE A 68 17.45 4.76 19.60
N CYS A 69 18.69 4.39 19.87
CA CYS A 69 19.57 5.08 20.81
C CYS A 69 20.84 5.57 20.09
N PRO A 70 21.10 6.89 20.04
CA PRO A 70 22.36 7.42 19.52
C PRO A 70 23.56 6.90 20.33
N VAL A 71 24.68 6.59 19.66
CA VAL A 71 25.90 6.14 20.38
C VAL A 71 26.42 7.16 21.39
N ALA A 72 26.15 8.45 21.14
CA ALA A 72 26.55 9.55 22.00
C ALA A 72 25.82 9.58 23.36
N SER A 73 24.67 8.89 23.49
CA SER A 73 23.88 8.86 24.73
C SER A 73 23.98 7.56 25.52
N LEU A 74 24.91 6.67 25.12
CA LEU A 74 25.15 5.41 25.82
C LEU A 74 25.84 5.60 27.18
N SER A 75 25.41 4.85 28.20
CA SER A 75 25.96 4.86 29.56
C SER A 75 26.20 3.43 30.10
N PRO A 76 27.44 3.05 30.48
CA PRO A 76 28.67 3.84 30.35
C PRO A 76 29.04 4.08 28.88
N PRO A 77 29.72 5.19 28.55
CA PRO A 77 30.16 5.46 27.19
C PRO A 77 31.04 4.30 26.71
N PRO A 78 30.94 3.89 25.43
CA PRO A 78 31.67 2.73 24.93
C PRO A 78 33.17 2.90 25.19
N SER A 79 33.77 1.91 25.84
CA SER A 79 35.20 1.86 26.18
C SER A 79 36.11 1.75 24.95
N VAL A 80 35.52 1.50 23.78
CA VAL A 80 36.12 1.68 22.46
C VAL A 80 35.54 2.95 21.88
N VAL A 81 36.29 4.05 22.01
CA VAL A 81 36.27 5.11 21.01
C VAL A 81 36.54 4.45 19.66
N VAL A 82 35.47 4.12 18.93
CA VAL A 82 35.52 4.16 17.47
C VAL A 82 35.86 5.61 17.13
N ASP A 83 37.16 5.85 17.02
CA ASP A 83 37.83 7.06 16.56
C ASP A 83 37.01 8.35 16.66
N ALA A 84 37.17 9.05 17.79
CA ALA A 84 36.89 10.49 17.90
C ALA A 84 37.76 11.36 16.95
N ALA A 85 38.45 10.75 15.98
CA ALA A 85 39.23 11.38 14.92
C ALA A 85 38.49 11.47 13.56
N SER A 86 37.19 11.18 13.50
CA SER A 86 36.33 11.64 12.39
C SER A 86 35.43 12.81 12.83
N SER A 87 36.05 13.81 13.42
CA SER A 87 35.46 15.11 13.75
C SER A 87 35.20 15.95 12.49
N SER A 88 34.46 15.44 11.51
CA SER A 88 33.97 16.24 10.37
C SER A 88 32.98 15.50 9.44
N SER A 89 31.95 14.85 9.96
CA SER A 89 30.71 14.65 9.17
C SER A 89 29.54 14.23 10.04
N THR A 90 28.57 15.13 10.12
CA THR A 90 27.16 14.96 10.47
C THR A 90 26.56 13.61 10.00
N SER A 91 26.65 12.54 10.81
CA SER A 91 25.73 11.40 10.75
C SER A 91 25.76 10.62 12.06
N SER A 92 24.66 10.70 12.80
CA SER A 92 24.46 10.19 14.15
C SER A 92 24.18 8.69 14.18
N SER A 93 25.18 7.83 14.04
CA SER A 93 24.97 6.37 14.18
C SER A 93 24.43 5.97 15.57
N GLY A 94 23.73 4.84 15.66
CA GLY A 94 23.13 4.37 16.91
C GLY A 94 22.99 2.85 17.03
N VAL A 95 22.30 2.43 18.10
CA VAL A 95 22.01 1.03 18.45
C VAL A 95 20.49 0.89 18.65
N CYS A 96 19.92 -0.24 18.23
CA CYS A 96 18.49 -0.53 18.41
C CYS A 96 18.26 -1.36 19.69
N TYR A 97 17.45 -0.85 20.61
CA TYR A 97 17.13 -1.52 21.88
C TYR A 97 15.62 -1.75 22.02
N PRO A 98 15.21 -2.79 22.76
CA PRO A 98 13.83 -2.92 23.21
C PRO A 98 13.42 -1.73 24.08
N GLY A 99 12.18 -1.27 23.92
CA GLY A 99 11.65 -0.17 24.71
C GLY A 99 10.26 0.26 24.28
N THR A 100 9.77 1.34 24.87
CA THR A 100 8.47 1.93 24.57
C THR A 100 8.59 3.44 24.48
N ALA A 101 7.49 4.14 24.16
CA ALA A 101 7.41 5.60 24.25
C ALA A 101 7.79 6.13 25.65
N ALA A 102 7.62 5.34 26.72
CA ALA A 102 8.01 5.73 28.07
C ALA A 102 9.54 5.73 28.30
N GLY A 103 10.29 5.01 27.48
CA GLY A 103 11.74 4.94 27.56
C GLY A 103 12.34 3.61 27.11
N PRO A 104 13.68 3.53 27.05
CA PRO A 104 14.40 2.30 26.74
C PRO A 104 14.21 1.27 27.86
N ALA A 105 14.02 0.00 27.50
CA ALA A 105 14.05 -1.08 28.48
C ALA A 105 15.48 -1.39 28.95
N HIS A 106 16.48 -1.03 28.14
CA HIS A 106 17.89 -1.29 28.42
C HIS A 106 18.57 -0.06 29.05
N ALA A 107 19.22 -0.28 30.20
CA ALA A 107 19.88 0.78 30.98
C ALA A 107 21.01 1.50 30.22
N ALA A 108 21.58 0.86 29.18
CA ALA A 108 22.59 1.49 28.33
C ALA A 108 22.11 2.79 27.66
N CYS A 109 20.81 2.93 27.38
CA CYS A 109 20.25 4.16 26.78
C CYS A 109 19.60 5.08 27.83
N ALA A 110 19.86 4.89 29.13
CA ALA A 110 19.33 5.75 30.17
C ALA A 110 19.95 7.17 30.17
N GLY A 111 21.04 7.39 29.42
CA GLY A 111 21.73 8.67 29.28
C GLY A 111 20.98 9.73 28.46
N GLY A 112 19.80 9.39 27.90
CA GLY A 112 18.96 10.29 27.11
C GLY A 112 18.99 9.98 25.60
N GLY A 113 18.39 10.85 24.78
CA GLY A 113 18.39 10.70 23.31
C GLY A 113 17.54 9.55 22.75
N TRP A 114 16.76 8.87 23.60
CA TRP A 114 15.86 7.79 23.21
C TRP A 114 14.82 8.25 22.20
N SER A 115 14.67 7.47 21.13
CA SER A 115 13.75 7.76 20.03
C SER A 115 12.95 6.51 19.69
N PHE A 116 11.64 6.52 19.98
CA PHE A 116 10.78 5.34 19.82
C PHE A 116 10.01 5.30 18.50
N ASP A 117 9.46 6.43 18.04
CA ASP A 117 8.60 6.50 16.83
C ASP A 117 9.15 7.43 15.73
N ALA A 118 10.33 8.01 15.93
CA ALA A 118 10.89 8.97 14.99
C ALA A 118 12.40 8.95 15.01
N CYS A 119 13.02 8.91 13.83
CA CYS A 119 14.46 9.06 13.73
C CYS A 119 14.87 10.52 13.82
N PRO A 120 16.01 10.83 14.47
CA PRO A 120 16.61 12.15 14.40
C PRO A 120 17.06 12.40 12.96
N ASN A 121 16.25 13.13 12.19
CA ASN A 121 16.55 13.58 10.84
C ASN A 121 16.61 15.11 10.83
N THR A 122 17.54 15.65 10.03
CA THR A 122 17.66 17.10 9.82
C THR A 122 16.57 17.64 8.88
N THR A 123 15.90 16.77 8.13
CA THR A 123 14.88 17.15 7.15
C THR A 123 13.57 16.37 7.35
N HIS A 124 12.44 17.08 7.35
CA HIS A 124 11.10 16.49 7.43
C HIS A 124 10.44 16.30 6.04
N ALA A 125 11.19 16.56 4.96
CA ALA A 125 10.66 16.53 3.60
C ALA A 125 10.08 15.15 3.18
N PRO A 126 10.74 14.00 3.46
CA PRO A 126 10.18 12.69 3.08
C PRO A 126 8.83 12.42 3.73
N GLY A 127 8.65 12.81 4.99
CA GLY A 127 7.39 12.63 5.71
C GLY A 127 6.22 13.39 5.08
N TYR A 128 6.43 14.64 4.68
CA TYR A 128 5.40 15.42 3.98
C TYR A 128 5.06 14.85 2.60
N VAL A 129 6.07 14.36 1.86
CA VAL A 129 5.86 13.74 0.55
C VAL A 129 5.04 12.44 0.70
N ILE A 130 5.39 11.59 1.65
CA ILE A 130 4.65 10.35 1.95
C ILE A 130 3.20 10.68 2.32
N LEU A 131 2.99 11.66 3.20
CA LEU A 131 1.66 12.07 3.64
C LEU A 131 0.81 12.59 2.46
N ALA A 132 1.38 13.48 1.64
CA ALA A 132 0.70 14.00 0.46
C ALA A 132 0.37 12.88 -0.55
N ALA A 133 1.32 11.99 -0.82
CA ALA A 133 1.13 10.85 -1.70
C ALA A 133 0.05 9.89 -1.20
N LEU A 134 -0.05 9.68 0.12
CA LEU A 134 -1.12 8.88 0.73
C LEU A 134 -2.51 9.50 0.48
N PHE A 135 -2.66 10.82 0.65
CA PHE A 135 -3.93 11.50 0.36
C PHE A 135 -4.31 11.40 -1.11
N VAL A 136 -3.35 11.55 -2.02
CA VAL A 136 -3.60 11.39 -3.47
C VAL A 136 -3.95 9.94 -3.81
N TYR A 137 -3.26 8.96 -3.22
CA TYR A 137 -3.59 7.54 -3.34
C TYR A 137 -5.05 7.28 -2.93
N LEU A 138 -5.48 7.79 -1.77
CA LEU A 138 -6.85 7.64 -1.29
C LEU A 138 -7.86 8.31 -2.21
N ALA A 139 -7.56 9.49 -2.74
CA ALA A 139 -8.43 10.20 -3.69
C ALA A 139 -8.56 9.43 -5.01
N CYS A 140 -7.45 8.91 -5.55
CA CYS A 140 -7.45 8.06 -6.74
C CYS A 140 -8.25 6.78 -6.50
N PHE A 141 -8.05 6.11 -5.36
CA PHE A 141 -8.80 4.90 -5.02
C PHE A 141 -10.30 5.17 -4.90
N ALA A 142 -10.69 6.20 -4.15
CA ALA A 142 -12.10 6.52 -3.89
C ALA A 142 -12.90 6.88 -5.15
N THR A 143 -12.26 7.51 -6.14
CA THR A 143 -12.93 7.96 -7.36
C THR A 143 -13.24 6.84 -8.36
N GLY A 144 -12.51 5.72 -8.35
CA GLY A 144 -12.74 4.62 -9.29
C GLY A 144 -12.72 3.25 -8.62
N MET A 145 -11.57 2.80 -8.14
CA MET A 145 -11.39 1.46 -7.54
C MET A 145 -12.27 1.17 -6.31
N GLY A 146 -12.75 2.20 -5.60
CA GLY A 146 -13.71 2.05 -4.51
C GLY A 146 -15.09 1.56 -4.99
N PRO A 147 -15.83 2.34 -5.80
CA PRO A 147 -17.18 1.98 -6.22
C PRO A 147 -17.27 1.13 -7.51
N MET A 148 -16.31 1.25 -8.44
CA MET A 148 -16.46 0.65 -9.77
C MET A 148 -16.46 -0.87 -9.77
N PRO A 149 -15.60 -1.58 -9.02
CA PRO A 149 -15.62 -3.06 -8.99
C PRO A 149 -16.99 -3.59 -8.60
N TRP A 150 -17.63 -3.03 -7.56
CA TRP A 150 -18.97 -3.43 -7.14
C TRP A 150 -20.02 -3.19 -8.22
N THR A 151 -19.91 -2.06 -8.91
CA THR A 151 -20.89 -1.68 -9.93
C THR A 151 -20.74 -2.52 -11.20
N ILE A 152 -19.51 -2.74 -11.67
CA ILE A 152 -19.21 -3.61 -12.82
C ILE A 152 -19.64 -5.04 -12.51
N ASN A 153 -19.37 -5.54 -11.30
CA ASN A 153 -19.76 -6.88 -10.87
C ASN A 153 -21.28 -7.12 -10.92
N ALA A 154 -22.09 -6.08 -10.73
CA ALA A 154 -23.55 -6.17 -10.85
C ALA A 154 -24.04 -6.14 -12.31
N GLU A 155 -23.23 -5.63 -13.25
CA GLU A 155 -23.60 -5.40 -14.65
C GLU A 155 -23.16 -6.52 -15.60
N ILE A 156 -22.05 -7.19 -15.31
CA ILE A 156 -21.46 -8.19 -16.23
C ILE A 156 -22.13 -9.56 -16.21
N TYR A 157 -22.94 -9.86 -15.19
CA TYR A 157 -23.53 -11.20 -15.03
C TYR A 157 -24.96 -11.29 -15.57
N PRO A 158 -25.31 -12.37 -16.30
CA PRO A 158 -26.67 -12.65 -16.73
C PRO A 158 -27.58 -12.87 -15.53
N LEU A 159 -28.86 -12.51 -15.67
CA LEU A 159 -29.83 -12.53 -14.56
C LEU A 159 -29.97 -13.91 -13.88
N SER A 160 -29.80 -15.00 -14.63
CA SER A 160 -29.96 -16.38 -14.13
C SER A 160 -28.91 -16.81 -13.11
N VAL A 161 -27.68 -16.30 -13.21
CA VAL A 161 -26.54 -16.69 -12.34
C VAL A 161 -26.02 -15.53 -11.49
N ARG A 162 -26.58 -14.33 -11.65
CA ARG A 162 -26.09 -13.10 -11.04
C ARG A 162 -25.92 -13.20 -9.52
N SER A 163 -26.91 -13.74 -8.81
CA SER A 163 -26.85 -13.81 -7.34
C SER A 163 -25.71 -14.70 -6.84
N THR A 164 -25.51 -15.86 -7.47
CA THR A 164 -24.42 -16.80 -7.17
C THR A 164 -23.05 -16.23 -7.56
N ALA A 165 -22.95 -15.57 -8.71
CA ALA A 165 -21.70 -14.98 -9.16
C ALA A 165 -21.25 -13.80 -8.27
N ILE A 166 -22.19 -12.92 -7.89
CA ILE A 166 -21.93 -11.81 -6.96
C ILE A 166 -21.52 -12.33 -5.58
N SER A 167 -22.18 -13.37 -5.05
CA SER A 167 -21.83 -13.92 -3.73
C SER A 167 -20.43 -14.54 -3.71
N LEU A 168 -20.06 -15.29 -4.76
CA LEU A 168 -18.72 -15.85 -4.91
C LEU A 168 -17.66 -14.77 -5.03
N SER A 169 -17.88 -13.76 -5.89
CA SER A 169 -16.98 -12.62 -6.05
C SER A 169 -16.78 -11.87 -4.73
N THR A 170 -17.86 -11.65 -3.98
CA THR A 170 -17.81 -11.00 -2.66
C THR A 170 -17.03 -11.84 -1.64
N ALA A 171 -17.22 -13.17 -1.63
CA ALA A 171 -16.46 -14.07 -0.77
C ALA A 171 -14.95 -14.02 -1.07
N VAL A 172 -14.57 -14.05 -2.35
CA VAL A 172 -13.16 -13.92 -2.78
C VAL A 172 -12.58 -12.57 -2.35
N ASN A 173 -13.35 -11.49 -2.44
CA ASN A 173 -12.93 -10.16 -1.98
C ASN A 173 -12.63 -10.16 -0.47
N TRP A 174 -13.54 -10.68 0.36
CA TRP A 174 -13.33 -10.72 1.81
C TRP A 174 -12.19 -11.65 2.22
N ILE A 175 -12.03 -12.80 1.56
CA ILE A 175 -10.89 -13.69 1.78
C ILE A 175 -9.57 -12.97 1.43
N SER A 176 -9.52 -12.28 0.29
CA SER A 176 -8.34 -11.52 -0.11
C SER A 176 -8.02 -10.40 0.88
N ASN A 177 -9.06 -9.70 1.38
CA ASN A 177 -8.90 -8.68 2.41
C ASN A 177 -8.34 -9.25 3.72
N LEU A 178 -8.81 -10.42 4.15
CA LEU A 178 -8.29 -11.12 5.33
C LEU A 178 -6.81 -11.49 5.13
N VAL A 179 -6.45 -12.04 3.97
CA VAL A 179 -5.06 -12.42 3.66
C VAL A 179 -4.15 -11.20 3.71
N VAL A 180 -4.53 -10.09 3.08
CA VAL A 180 -3.74 -8.84 3.11
C VAL A 180 -3.61 -8.33 4.54
N SER A 181 -4.69 -8.31 5.32
CA SER A 181 -4.68 -7.81 6.70
C SER A 181 -3.77 -8.63 7.61
N LEU A 182 -3.75 -9.96 7.46
CA LEU A 182 -2.89 -10.86 8.24
C LEU A 182 -1.41 -10.82 7.81
N THR A 183 -1.15 -10.58 6.54
CA THR A 183 0.21 -10.62 5.99
C THR A 183 0.92 -9.27 6.01
N PHE A 184 0.18 -8.15 6.04
CA PHE A 184 0.74 -6.81 5.90
C PHE A 184 1.83 -6.48 6.93
N LEU A 185 1.56 -6.66 8.23
CA LEU A 185 2.53 -6.38 9.28
C LEU A 185 3.76 -7.30 9.16
N SER A 186 3.53 -8.60 8.97
CA SER A 186 4.58 -9.59 8.79
C SER A 186 5.48 -9.28 7.59
N LEU A 187 4.91 -8.75 6.51
CA LEU A 187 5.64 -8.39 5.30
C LEU A 187 6.52 -7.14 5.49
N ILE A 188 6.01 -6.14 6.21
CA ILE A 188 6.79 -4.96 6.59
C ILE A 188 7.97 -5.37 7.47
N GLN A 189 7.73 -6.23 8.46
CA GLN A 189 8.76 -6.70 9.39
C GLN A 189 9.83 -7.59 8.72
N ALA A 190 9.42 -8.45 7.79
CA ALA A 190 10.34 -9.37 7.10
C ALA A 190 11.13 -8.73 5.96
N THR A 191 10.64 -7.61 5.43
CA THR A 191 11.32 -6.86 4.36
C THR A 191 11.65 -5.46 4.88
N SER A 192 11.00 -4.45 4.33
CA SER A 192 11.02 -3.08 4.79
C SER A 192 9.71 -2.42 4.34
N THR A 193 9.41 -1.25 4.89
CA THR A 193 8.18 -0.53 4.52
C THR A 193 8.12 -0.21 3.02
N TYR A 194 9.20 0.29 2.42
CA TYR A 194 9.23 0.64 0.99
C TYR A 194 9.02 -0.56 0.07
N ALA A 195 9.65 -1.70 0.39
CA ALA A 195 9.57 -2.93 -0.39
C ALA A 195 8.13 -3.46 -0.42
N THR A 196 7.41 -3.36 0.70
CA THR A 196 5.99 -3.72 0.81
C THR A 196 5.11 -2.86 -0.12
N PHE A 197 5.33 -1.54 -0.17
CA PHE A 197 4.59 -0.66 -1.10
C PHE A 197 4.89 -0.97 -2.57
N TRP A 198 6.14 -1.28 -2.92
CA TRP A 198 6.49 -1.70 -4.28
C TRP A 198 5.89 -3.06 -4.65
N LEU A 199 5.81 -4.00 -3.71
CA LEU A 199 5.12 -5.28 -3.93
C LEU A 199 3.65 -5.05 -4.25
N TYR A 200 2.94 -4.21 -3.48
CA TYR A 200 1.56 -3.86 -3.80
C TYR A 200 1.44 -3.09 -5.13
N GLY A 201 2.42 -2.25 -5.46
CA GLY A 201 2.52 -1.60 -6.77
C GLY A 201 2.63 -2.61 -7.92
N ALA A 202 3.41 -3.68 -7.74
CA ALA A 202 3.55 -4.76 -8.72
C ALA A 202 2.23 -5.54 -8.89
N VAL A 203 1.55 -5.88 -7.79
CA VAL A 203 0.23 -6.54 -7.83
C VAL A 203 -0.80 -5.64 -8.52
N ALA A 204 -0.81 -4.34 -8.22
CA ALA A 204 -1.68 -3.37 -8.88
C ALA A 204 -1.38 -3.26 -10.38
N THR A 205 -0.11 -3.35 -10.78
CA THR A 205 0.32 -3.34 -12.19
C THR A 205 -0.22 -4.57 -12.94
N VAL A 206 -0.12 -5.76 -12.34
CA VAL A 206 -0.69 -6.99 -12.93
C VAL A 206 -2.21 -6.85 -13.08
N GLY A 207 -2.90 -6.34 -12.06
CA GLY A 207 -4.34 -6.05 -12.13
C GLY A 207 -4.69 -5.02 -13.20
N PHE A 208 -3.88 -3.98 -13.35
CA PHE A 208 -4.05 -2.96 -14.38
C PHE A 208 -3.95 -3.56 -15.79
N VAL A 209 -2.89 -4.32 -16.05
CA VAL A 209 -2.70 -5.00 -17.34
C VAL A 209 -3.88 -5.93 -17.64
N TYR A 210 -4.32 -6.71 -16.66
CA TYR A 210 -5.48 -7.59 -16.81
C TYR A 210 -6.75 -6.81 -17.19
N LEU A 211 -7.07 -5.73 -16.48
CA LEU A 211 -8.25 -4.92 -16.76
C LEU A 211 -8.16 -4.19 -18.10
N VAL A 212 -6.98 -3.76 -18.55
CA VAL A 212 -6.82 -3.13 -19.87
C VAL A 212 -7.31 -4.05 -20.99
N TYR A 213 -6.98 -5.35 -20.94
CA TYR A 213 -7.33 -6.32 -21.98
C TYR A 213 -8.73 -6.94 -21.80
N HIS A 214 -9.13 -7.22 -20.56
CA HIS A 214 -10.32 -8.02 -20.28
C HIS A 214 -11.56 -7.21 -19.88
N LEU A 215 -11.42 -5.96 -19.42
CA LEU A 215 -12.57 -5.16 -19.00
C LEU A 215 -13.24 -4.50 -20.23
N PRO A 216 -14.45 -4.93 -20.65
CA PRO A 216 -15.22 -4.23 -21.66
C PRO A 216 -15.78 -2.92 -21.11
N GLU A 217 -16.15 -1.99 -22.00
CA GLU A 217 -16.91 -0.81 -21.60
C GLU A 217 -18.37 -1.23 -21.35
N THR A 218 -18.87 -1.06 -20.12
CA THR A 218 -20.26 -1.39 -19.76
C THR A 218 -21.19 -0.18 -19.80
N LYS A 219 -20.67 1.02 -20.06
CA LYS A 219 -21.48 2.25 -20.09
C LYS A 219 -22.47 2.25 -21.26
N GLY A 220 -23.76 2.32 -20.93
CA GLY A 220 -24.84 2.59 -21.89
C GLY A 220 -25.40 1.35 -22.60
N LEU A 221 -25.00 0.15 -22.19
CA LEU A 221 -25.57 -1.12 -22.67
C LEU A 221 -26.69 -1.58 -21.73
N THR A 222 -27.78 -2.12 -22.28
CA THR A 222 -28.77 -2.83 -21.45
C THR A 222 -28.22 -4.18 -21.00
N LEU A 223 -28.80 -4.78 -19.96
CA LEU A 223 -28.34 -6.06 -19.44
C LEU A 223 -28.40 -7.17 -20.49
N GLU A 224 -29.36 -7.07 -21.42
CA GLU A 224 -29.57 -7.99 -22.54
C GLU A 224 -28.51 -7.82 -23.63
N GLU A 225 -28.01 -6.59 -23.87
CA GLU A 225 -26.94 -6.31 -24.85
C GLU A 225 -25.56 -6.75 -24.33
N ILE A 226 -25.35 -6.74 -23.00
CA ILE A 226 -24.11 -7.20 -22.36
C ILE A 226 -23.92 -8.71 -22.56
N ASP A 227 -24.99 -9.51 -22.49
CA ASP A 227 -24.94 -10.95 -22.79
C ASP A 227 -24.41 -11.21 -24.22
N GLY A 228 -24.78 -10.37 -25.19
CA GLY A 228 -24.27 -10.42 -26.55
C GLY A 228 -22.77 -10.13 -26.67
N VAL A 229 -22.23 -9.17 -25.89
CA VAL A 229 -20.80 -8.81 -25.91
C VAL A 229 -19.91 -9.95 -25.39
N PHE A 230 -20.36 -10.67 -24.36
CA PHE A 230 -19.64 -11.82 -23.83
C PHE A 230 -19.83 -13.08 -24.70
N GLN A 231 -20.99 -13.27 -25.34
CA GLN A 231 -21.25 -14.40 -26.25
C GLN A 231 -20.48 -14.31 -27.57
N VAL A 232 -20.34 -13.12 -28.18
CA VAL A 232 -19.54 -12.93 -29.41
C VAL A 232 -18.07 -13.28 -29.19
N ARG A 233 -17.55 -13.14 -27.96
CA ARG A 233 -16.20 -13.60 -27.58
C ARG A 233 -16.14 -15.09 -27.21
N GLY A 234 -17.26 -15.72 -26.88
CA GLY A 234 -17.36 -17.12 -26.43
C GLY A 234 -17.82 -18.14 -27.50
N GLY A 235 -18.18 -17.69 -28.71
CA GLY A 235 -18.48 -18.57 -29.85
C GLY A 235 -19.85 -19.26 -29.82
N ALA A 236 -20.76 -18.90 -28.92
CA ALA A 236 -22.13 -19.43 -28.90
C ALA A 236 -23.12 -18.38 -29.40
N THR A 237 -23.66 -18.61 -30.60
CA THR A 237 -24.73 -17.81 -31.21
C THR A 237 -26.02 -17.95 -30.39
N TYR A 238 -26.61 -16.85 -29.94
CA TYR A 238 -27.91 -16.84 -29.29
C TYR A 238 -29.04 -16.83 -30.31
N GLU A 239 -29.96 -17.78 -30.16
CA GLU A 239 -31.26 -17.75 -30.81
C GLU A 239 -32.21 -16.93 -29.91
N PRO A 240 -32.79 -15.82 -30.39
CA PRO A 240 -33.67 -15.01 -29.58
C PRO A 240 -34.92 -15.78 -29.18
N VAL A 241 -35.22 -15.80 -27.87
CA VAL A 241 -36.52 -16.25 -27.37
C VAL A 241 -37.55 -15.25 -27.89
N ALA A 242 -38.33 -15.69 -28.88
CA ALA A 242 -39.47 -14.96 -29.40
C ALA A 242 -40.39 -14.61 -28.23
N THR A 243 -40.41 -13.33 -27.87
CA THR A 243 -41.41 -12.81 -26.93
C THR A 243 -42.71 -12.76 -27.72
N ASP A 244 -43.55 -13.77 -27.54
CA ASP A 244 -44.86 -13.81 -28.16
C ASP A 244 -45.71 -12.67 -27.58
N ARG A 245 -45.83 -11.59 -28.37
CA ARG A 245 -46.80 -10.53 -28.13
C ARG A 245 -48.17 -11.02 -28.55
N THR A 246 -48.82 -11.83 -27.73
CA THR A 246 -50.28 -11.96 -27.74
C THR A 246 -50.80 -12.27 -26.34
N LEU A 247 -51.24 -11.21 -25.65
CA LEU A 247 -52.59 -11.01 -25.06
C LEU A 247 -52.52 -10.04 -23.88
#